data_AF-A0A1J3JBV4-F1
#
_entry.id   AF-A0A1J3JBV4-F1
#
_cell.length_a   1.000
_cell.length_b   1.000
_cell.length_c   1.000
_cell.angle_alpha   90.00
_cell.angle_beta   90.00
_cell.angle_gamma   90.00
#
_symmetry.space_group_name_H-M   'P 1'
#
loop_
_entity.id
_entity.type
_entity.pdbx_description
1 polymer ?
#
loop_
_entity_poly.entity_id
_entity_poly.type
_entity_poly.pdbx_seq_one_letter_code
_entity_poly.pdbx_strand_id
1 'polypeptide(L)'
;FPIWIKSENDPLEYVRRAKATMDKKKISLEAFIFYGIIKFTLKFFGGKAVEALGKRIFGHTSLAFSNVKGPHEDISFFGHPISYVAASALVGSQALNLHFISY
;
A
#
# COMPACT_ATOMS: atom_id res chain seq x y z
N PHE A 1 -4.06 9.87 -6.07
CA PHE A 1 -4.54 10.97 -5.21
C PHE A 1 -3.38 11.92 -5.02
N PRO A 2 -3.47 13.19 -5.45
CA PRO A 2 -2.38 14.13 -5.24
C PRO A 2 -2.19 14.37 -3.74
N ILE A 3 -0.94 14.50 -3.29
CA ILE A 3 -0.66 15.06 -1.96
C ILE A 3 -1.18 16.49 -1.99
N TRP A 4 -2.09 16.81 -1.07
CA TRP A 4 -2.73 18.12 -1.00
C TRP A 4 -1.75 19.13 -0.40
N ILE A 5 -1.02 19.84 -1.25
CA ILE A 5 -0.05 20.88 -0.86
C ILE A 5 -0.73 22.25 -1.03
N LYS A 6 -1.81 22.49 -0.29
CA LYS A 6 -2.46 23.81 -0.23
C LYS A 6 -2.46 24.29 1.21
N SER A 7 -2.23 25.59 1.42
CA SER A 7 -2.45 26.22 2.71
C SER A 7 -3.94 26.13 3.05
N GLU A 8 -4.26 25.45 4.14
CA GLU A 8 -5.61 25.35 4.67
C GLU A 8 -5.67 26.09 6.00
N ASN A 9 -6.81 26.68 6.33
CA ASN A 9 -6.99 27.41 7.59
C ASN A 9 -6.86 26.48 8.81
N ASP A 10 -7.29 25.23 8.66
CA ASP A 10 -7.05 24.15 9.62
C ASP A 10 -5.98 23.21 9.06
N PRO A 11 -4.80 23.09 9.69
CA PRO A 11 -3.73 22.24 9.23
C PRO A 11 -4.09 20.74 9.22
N LEU A 12 -5.14 20.30 9.91
CA LEU A 12 -5.55 18.88 9.97
C LEU A 12 -6.62 18.49 8.94
N GLU A 13 -7.17 19.45 8.20
CA GLU A 13 -8.27 19.20 7.27
C GLU A 13 -7.88 18.21 6.16
N TYR A 14 -6.65 18.31 5.65
CA TYR A 14 -6.14 17.36 4.66
C TYR A 14 -6.09 15.93 5.22
N VAL A 15 -5.72 15.78 6.51
CA VAL A 15 -5.65 14.48 7.21
C VAL A 15 -7.05 13.88 7.31
N ARG A 16 -8.06 14.68 7.69
CA ARG A 16 -9.44 14.22 7.79
C ARG A 16 -9.99 13.75 6.44
N ARG A 17 -9.72 14.49 5.35
CA ARG A 17 -10.12 14.08 3.99
C ARG A 17 -9.42 12.80 3.54
N ALA A 18 -8.12 12.68 3.81
CA ALA A 18 -7.36 11.47 3.52
C ALA A 18 -7.93 10.26 4.27
N LYS A 19 -8.22 10.43 5.58
CA LYS A 19 -8.87 9.40 6.39
C LYS A 19 -10.24 9.00 5.85
N ALA A 20 -11.09 9.97 5.51
CA ALA A 20 -12.42 9.69 4.97
C ALA A 20 -12.36 8.92 3.64
N THR A 21 -11.40 9.25 2.78
CA THR A 21 -11.13 8.50 1.53
C THR A 21 -10.68 7.08 1.84
N MET A 22 -9.76 6.92 2.78
CA MET A 22 -9.25 5.61 3.20
C MET A 22 -10.35 4.74 3.81
N ASP A 23 -11.20 5.30 4.66
CA ASP A 23 -12.33 4.58 5.28
C ASP A 23 -13.31 4.09 4.20
N LYS A 24 -13.63 4.93 3.21
CA LYS A 24 -14.45 4.54 2.04
C LYS A 24 -13.80 3.42 1.24
N LYS A 25 -12.49 3.50 0.99
CA LYS A 25 -11.75 2.45 0.28
C LYS A 25 -11.68 1.15 1.09
N LYS A 26 -11.58 1.22 2.41
CA LYS A 26 -11.55 0.05 3.30
C LYS A 26 -12.86 -0.75 3.28
N ILE A 27 -14.00 -0.07 3.21
CA ILE A 27 -15.31 -0.73 3.06
C ILE A 27 -15.63 -1.10 1.60
N SER A 28 -14.87 -0.59 0.64
CA SER A 28 -15.05 -0.95 -0.77
C SER A 28 -14.54 -2.38 -1.03
N LEU A 29 -15.16 -3.07 -1.99
CA LEU A 29 -14.71 -4.39 -2.46
C LEU A 29 -13.55 -4.30 -3.47
N GLU A 30 -13.02 -3.10 -3.73
CA GLU A 30 -12.03 -2.88 -4.79
C GLU A 30 -10.78 -3.76 -4.61
N ALA A 31 -10.26 -3.89 -3.39
CA ALA A 31 -9.07 -4.71 -3.12
C ALA A 31 -9.33 -6.20 -3.42
N PHE A 32 -10.51 -6.71 -3.06
CA PHE A 32 -10.89 -8.09 -3.34
C PHE A 32 -11.09 -8.35 -4.83
N ILE A 33 -11.77 -7.43 -5.52
CA ILE A 33 -11.95 -7.50 -6.98
C ILE A 33 -10.59 -7.48 -7.68
N PHE A 34 -9.71 -6.56 -7.28
CA PHE A 34 -8.37 -6.43 -7.84
C PHE A 34 -7.53 -7.69 -7.65
N TYR A 35 -7.55 -8.26 -6.45
CA TYR A 35 -6.90 -9.54 -6.17
C TYR A 35 -7.46 -10.66 -7.05
N GLY A 36 -8.79 -10.70 -7.22
CA GLY A 36 -9.47 -11.64 -8.11
C GLY A 36 -8.98 -11.52 -9.56
N ILE A 37 -8.86 -10.30 -10.08
CA ILE A 37 -8.33 -10.03 -11.42
C ILE A 37 -6.89 -10.53 -11.54
N ILE A 38 -6.01 -10.18 -10.60
CA ILE A 38 -4.61 -10.64 -10.62
C ILE A 38 -4.53 -12.16 -10.63
N LYS A 39 -5.29 -12.83 -9.74
CA LYS A 39 -5.30 -14.29 -9.63
C LYS A 39 -5.85 -14.95 -10.90
N PHE A 40 -6.89 -14.38 -11.48
CA PHE A 40 -7.45 -14.83 -12.76
C PHE A 40 -6.42 -14.67 -13.88
N THR A 41 -5.81 -13.49 -14.01
CA THR A 41 -4.79 -13.21 -15.03
C THR A 41 -3.60 -14.15 -14.89
N LEU A 42 -3.13 -14.39 -13.66
CA LEU A 42 -2.04 -15.32 -13.40
C LEU A 42 -2.40 -16.74 -13.85
N LYS A 43 -3.62 -17.20 -13.53
CA LYS A 43 -4.06 -18.57 -13.81
C LYS A 43 -4.24 -18.83 -15.30
N PHE A 44 -4.79 -17.88 -16.05
CA PHE A 44 -5.15 -18.08 -17.46
C PHE A 44 -4.13 -17.54 -18.45
N PHE A 45 -3.38 -16.49 -18.09
CA PHE A 45 -2.46 -15.79 -18.99
C PHE A 45 -1.01 -15.79 -18.48
N GLY A 46 -0.74 -16.30 -17.28
CA GLY A 46 0.60 -16.46 -16.72
C GLY A 46 1.22 -15.18 -16.19
N GLY A 47 2.45 -15.31 -15.67
CA GLY A 47 3.15 -14.24 -14.94
C GLY A 47 3.47 -13.00 -15.80
N LYS A 48 3.83 -13.17 -17.08
CA LYS A 48 4.13 -12.04 -17.97
C LYS A 48 2.92 -11.12 -18.19
N ALA A 49 1.72 -11.69 -18.25
CA ALA A 49 0.49 -10.92 -18.36
C ALA A 49 0.20 -10.13 -17.07
N VAL A 50 0.44 -10.73 -15.91
CA VAL A 50 0.34 -10.03 -14.61
C VAL A 50 1.35 -8.90 -14.52
N GLU A 51 2.59 -9.12 -14.96
CA GLU A 51 3.63 -8.08 -14.98
C GLU A 51 3.22 -6.90 -15.87
N ALA A 52 2.75 -7.18 -17.10
CA ALA A 52 2.27 -6.14 -18.01
C ALA A 52 1.06 -5.37 -17.44
N LEU A 53 0.13 -6.08 -16.80
CA LEU A 53 -1.01 -5.47 -16.11
C LEU A 53 -0.54 -4.56 -14.96
N GLY A 54 0.40 -5.05 -14.14
CA GLY A 54 1.01 -4.28 -13.06
C GLY A 54 1.70 -3.02 -13.57
N LYS A 55 2.52 -3.12 -14.62
CA LYS A 55 3.15 -1.96 -15.27
C LYS A 55 2.12 -0.95 -15.79
N ARG A 56 1.01 -1.42 -16.37
CA ARG A 56 -0.03 -0.51 -16.88
C ARG A 56 -0.75 0.24 -15.75
N ILE A 57 -1.01 -0.42 -14.63
CA ILE A 57 -1.77 0.14 -13.52
C ILE A 57 -0.88 1.02 -12.64
N PHE A 58 0.31 0.54 -12.30
CA PHE A 58 1.22 1.20 -11.36
C PHE A 58 2.34 1.99 -12.03
N GLY A 59 2.54 1.85 -13.34
CA GLY A 59 3.64 2.48 -14.09
C GLY A 59 3.67 4.01 -14.03
N HIS A 60 2.50 4.63 -13.79
CA HIS A 60 2.36 6.07 -13.65
C HIS A 60 2.27 6.53 -12.18
N THR A 61 2.57 5.65 -11.23
CA THR A 61 2.58 5.96 -9.80
C THR A 61 4.00 6.25 -9.35
N SER A 62 4.30 7.50 -9.00
CA SER A 62 5.63 7.92 -8.52
C SER A 62 5.85 7.68 -7.03
N LEU A 63 4.78 7.62 -6.24
CA LEU A 63 4.81 7.48 -4.79
C LEU A 63 3.84 6.40 -4.31
N ALA A 64 4.30 5.52 -3.41
CA ALA A 64 3.44 4.66 -2.62
C ALA A 64 3.53 5.02 -1.12
N PHE A 65 2.40 4.88 -0.44
CA PHE A 65 2.30 5.08 1.00
C PHE A 65 1.51 3.91 1.60
N SER A 66 2.00 3.35 2.70
CA SER A 66 1.28 2.34 3.48
C SER A 66 1.38 2.62 4.98
N ASN A 67 0.32 2.28 5.70
CA ASN A 67 0.31 2.26 7.16
C ASN A 67 -0.08 0.85 7.63
N VAL A 68 0.78 0.23 8.43
CA VAL A 68 0.61 -1.14 8.93
C VAL A 68 0.78 -1.14 10.45
N LYS A 69 -0.18 -1.73 11.16
CA LYS A 69 -0.02 -1.96 12.60
C LYS A 69 1.04 -3.05 12.81
N GLY A 70 2.03 -2.74 13.63
CA GLY A 70 3.08 -3.67 14.03
C GLY A 70 2.54 -4.81 14.91
N PRO A 71 3.37 -5.85 15.12
CA PRO A 71 3.05 -6.95 15.99
C PRO A 71 2.89 -6.47 17.45
N HIS A 72 1.88 -7.00 18.15
CA HIS A 72 1.64 -6.71 19.56
C HIS A 72 2.44 -7.66 20.49
N GLU A 73 2.94 -8.76 19.94
CA GLU A 73 3.72 -9.77 20.66
C GLU A 73 5.22 -9.55 20.45
N ASP A 74 6.02 -10.08 21.36
CA ASP A 74 7.47 -10.09 21.23
C ASP A 74 7.88 -10.80 19.94
N ILE A 75 8.71 -10.13 19.15
CA ILE A 75 9.17 -10.62 17.86
C ILE A 75 10.56 -11.24 17.96
N SER A 76 10.74 -12.35 17.25
CA SER A 76 12.02 -13.03 17.14
C SER A 76 12.31 -13.46 15.70
N PHE A 77 13.59 -13.57 15.36
CA PHE A 77 14.06 -14.12 14.09
C PHE A 77 14.99 -15.30 14.38
N PHE A 78 14.60 -16.50 13.96
CA PHE A 78 15.28 -17.75 14.30
C PHE A 78 15.52 -17.95 15.82
N GLY A 79 14.57 -17.53 16.66
CA GLY A 79 14.66 -17.63 18.11
C GLY A 79 15.46 -16.51 18.79
N HIS A 80 16.07 -15.59 18.03
CA HIS A 80 16.72 -14.41 18.57
C HIS A 80 15.74 -13.24 18.67
N PRO A 81 15.56 -12.61 19.85
CA PRO A 81 14.71 -11.43 19.99
C PRO A 81 15.16 -10.29 19.08
N ILE A 82 14.20 -9.60 18.46
CA ILE A 82 14.45 -8.43 17.61
C ILE A 82 13.56 -7.27 18.05
N SER A 83 13.99 -6.03 17.77
CA SER A 83 13.25 -4.84 18.24
C SER A 83 12.22 -4.33 17.23
N TYR A 84 12.40 -4.60 15.94
CA TYR A 84 11.46 -4.19 14.89
C TYR A 84 11.61 -5.07 13.63
N VAL A 85 10.58 -5.02 12.79
CA VAL A 85 10.47 -5.63 11.47
C VAL A 85 9.97 -4.56 10.50
N ALA A 86 10.81 -4.20 9.54
CA ALA A 86 10.39 -3.32 8.46
C ALA A 86 9.98 -4.14 7.23
N ALA A 87 8.82 -3.84 6.66
CA ALA A 87 8.39 -4.38 5.37
C ALA A 87 8.59 -3.33 4.27
N SER A 88 9.02 -3.78 3.09
CA SER A 88 9.12 -2.95 1.90
C SER A 88 8.59 -3.71 0.69
N ALA A 89 8.08 -2.98 -0.31
CA ALA A 89 7.53 -3.55 -1.53
C ALA A 89 8.31 -3.08 -2.76
N LEU A 90 8.83 -4.04 -3.53
CA LEU A 90 9.56 -3.82 -4.80
C LEU A 90 8.68 -4.16 -6.02
N VAL A 91 7.37 -3.90 -5.92
CA VAL A 91 6.36 -4.43 -6.86
C VAL A 91 6.06 -3.45 -8.02
N GLY A 92 6.59 -2.23 -8.00
CA GLY A 92 6.27 -1.20 -8.99
C GLY A 92 7.45 -0.32 -9.40
N SER A 93 7.21 0.58 -10.36
CA SER A 93 8.15 1.61 -10.82
C SER A 93 8.07 2.89 -9.97
N GLN A 94 7.66 2.77 -8.70
CA GLN A 94 7.54 3.91 -7.80
C GLN A 94 8.94 4.44 -7.47
N ALA A 95 9.13 5.75 -7.60
CA ALA A 95 10.37 6.42 -7.24
C ALA A 95 10.57 6.50 -5.71
N LEU A 96 9.45 6.54 -4.96
CA LEU A 96 9.47 6.61 -3.51
C LEU A 96 8.39 5.69 -2.90
N ASN A 97 8.79 4.88 -1.91
CA ASN A 97 7.89 4.05 -1.11
C ASN A 97 8.03 4.44 0.36
N LEU A 98 6.92 4.87 0.98
CA LEU A 98 6.86 5.23 2.39
C LEU A 98 6.03 4.21 3.16
N HIS A 99 6.66 3.53 4.11
CA HIS A 99 6.04 2.52 4.96
C HIS A 99 6.05 3.00 6.43
N PHE A 100 4.87 3.27 6.98
CA PHE A 100 4.68 3.54 8.40
C PHE A 100 4.28 2.25 9.10
N ILE A 101 5.08 1.86 10.10
CA ILE A 101 4.84 0.66 10.92
C ILE A 101 4.74 1.11 12.37
N SER A 102 3.56 0.95 12.96
CA SER A 102 3.30 1.39 14.33
C SER A 102 3.50 0.23 15.31
N TYR A 103 4.59 0.29 16.09
CA TYR A 103 4.84 -0.58 17.24
C TYR A 103 4.16 -0.04 18.50
#